data_AF-A0A7W0X9M2-F1
#
_entry.id   AF-A0A7W0X9M2-F1
#
_cell.length_a   1.000
_cell.length_b   1.000
_cell.length_c   1.000
_cell.angle_alpha   90.00
_cell.angle_beta   90.00
_cell.angle_gamma   90.00
#
_symmetry.space_group_name_H-M   'P 1'
#
loop_
_entity.id
_entity.type
_entity.pdbx_description
1 polymer ?
#
loop_
_entity_poly.entity_id
_entity_poly.type
_entity_poly.pdbx_seq_one_letter_code
_entity_poly.pdbx_strand_id
1 'polypeptide(L)' 'MPVVSRSRTIPAAPERIWTAVADPEHLPRWWPGVERVEDASRDAWTAVLTS' A
#
# COMPACT_ATOMS: atom_id res chain seq x y z
N MET A 1 16.07 4.64 18.52
CA MET A 1 14.91 4.06 17.80
C MET A 1 15.44 3.11 16.74
N PRO A 2 14.92 1.89 16.59
CA PRO A 2 15.35 0.99 15.53
C PRO A 2 14.86 1.53 14.16
N VAL A 3 15.73 1.44 13.15
CA VAL A 3 15.39 1.75 11.75
C VAL A 3 15.57 0.46 10.94
N VAL A 4 14.55 0.09 10.17
CA VAL A 4 14.58 -1.11 9.32
C VAL A 4 14.57 -0.69 7.86
N SER A 5 15.47 -1.26 7.07
CA SER A 5 15.49 -1.13 5.60
C SER A 5 15.41 -2.51 4.95
N ARG A 6 14.60 -2.61 3.89
CA ARG A 6 14.40 -3.81 3.07
C ARG A 6 14.27 -3.39 1.62
N SER A 7 14.85 -4.16 0.71
CA SER A 7 14.73 -3.96 -0.74
C SER A 7 14.58 -5.29 -1.45
N ARG A 8 13.86 -5.28 -2.59
CA ARG A 8 13.72 -6.43 -3.49
C ARG A 8 13.51 -5.93 -4.92
N THR A 9 14.16 -6.56 -5.89
CA THR A 9 13.92 -6.30 -7.32
C THR A 9 12.70 -7.08 -7.80
N ILE A 10 11.79 -6.42 -8.50
CA ILE A 10 10.62 -7.05 -9.13
C ILE A 10 10.76 -6.89 -10.65
N PRO A 11 10.67 -7.97 -11.45
CA PRO A 11 10.79 -7.92 -12.90
C PRO A 11 9.47 -7.41 -13.53
N ALA A 12 9.19 -6.12 -13.36
CA ALA A 12 8.03 -5.46 -13.94
C ALA A 12 8.41 -4.02 -14.36
N ALA A 13 7.66 -3.48 -15.32
CA ALA A 13 7.81 -2.08 -15.73
C ALA A 13 7.48 -1.14 -14.56
N PRO A 14 8.22 -0.03 -14.35
CA PRO A 14 7.98 0.90 -13.26
C PRO A 14 6.55 1.43 -13.19
N GLU A 15 5.92 1.68 -14.34
CA GLU A 15 4.56 2.20 -14.45
C GLU A 15 3.55 1.21 -13.84
N ARG A 16 3.75 -0.09 -14.08
CA ARG A 16 2.91 -1.15 -13.52
C ARG A 16 3.04 -1.23 -12.00
N ILE A 17 4.25 -1.03 -11.48
CA ILE A 17 4.48 -0.96 -10.03
C ILE A 17 3.76 0.25 -9.47
N TRP A 18 3.92 1.42 -10.08
CA TRP A 18 3.28 2.66 -9.63
C TRP A 18 1.75 2.59 -9.65
N THR A 19 1.13 2.03 -10.69
CA THR A 19 -0.32 1.80 -10.71
C THR A 19 -0.77 0.93 -9.54
N ALA A 20 0.00 -0.10 -9.17
CA ALA A 20 -0.37 -1.00 -8.08
C ALA A 20 -0.21 -0.35 -6.69
N VAL A 21 0.88 0.41 -6.46
CA VAL A 21 1.17 0.99 -5.13
C VAL A 21 0.49 2.33 -4.88
N ALA A 22 0.11 3.06 -5.95
CA ALA A 22 -0.57 4.35 -5.83
C ALA A 22 -2.08 4.20 -5.54
N ASP A 23 -2.65 3.03 -5.79
CA ASP A 23 -4.05 2.75 -5.52
C ASP A 23 -4.23 2.19 -4.09
N PRO A 24 -4.80 2.97 -3.15
CA PRO A 24 -4.94 2.55 -1.77
C PRO A 24 -5.94 1.38 -1.61
N GLU A 25 -6.85 1.15 -2.56
CA GLU A 25 -7.78 0.01 -2.53
C GLU A 25 -7.05 -1.35 -2.54
N HIS A 26 -5.80 -1.39 -2.98
CA HIS A 26 -4.99 -2.60 -2.92
C HIS A 26 -4.42 -2.88 -1.53
N LEU A 27 -4.39 -1.92 -0.60
CA LEU A 27 -3.73 -2.08 0.70
C LEU A 27 -4.22 -3.30 1.51
N PRO A 28 -5.52 -3.61 1.62
CA PRO A 28 -5.98 -4.77 2.39
C PRO A 28 -5.41 -6.11 1.90
N ARG A 29 -4.95 -6.18 0.65
CA ARG A 29 -4.39 -7.40 0.06
C ARG A 29 -2.97 -7.70 0.52
N TRP A 30 -2.19 -6.69 0.91
CA TRP A 30 -0.74 -6.87 1.14
C TRP A 30 -0.15 -6.02 2.26
N TRP A 31 -0.83 -4.97 2.71
CA TRP A 31 -0.38 -4.15 3.83
C TRP A 31 -0.84 -4.77 5.16
N PRO A 32 0.08 -5.09 6.08
CA PRO A 32 -0.27 -5.76 7.32
C PRO A 32 -1.28 -4.96 8.16
N GLY A 33 -2.31 -5.65 8.65
CA GLY A 33 -3.29 -5.11 9.59
C GLY A 33 -4.36 -4.21 8.98
N VAL A 34 -4.32 -3.91 7.67
CA VAL A 34 -5.38 -3.14 7.00
C VAL A 34 -6.52 -4.08 6.61
N GLU A 35 -7.70 -3.80 7.13
CA GLU A 35 -8.93 -4.54 6.81
C GLU A 35 -9.61 -3.99 5.56
N ARG A 36 -9.73 -2.66 5.47
CA ARG A 36 -10.32 -1.96 4.32
C ARG A 36 -9.85 -0.52 4.23
N VAL A 37 -10.09 0.08 3.07
CA VAL A 37 -9.87 1.51 2.82
C VAL A 37 -11.21 2.20 2.65
N GLU A 38 -11.28 3.43 3.16
CA GLU A 38 -12.47 4.29 3.11
C GLU A 38 -12.06 5.72 2.67
N ASP A 39 -13.03 6.46 2.11
CA ASP A 39 -12.86 7.85 1.66
C ASP A 39 -11.62 8.10 0.79
N ALA A 40 -11.31 7.15 -0.09
CA ALA A 40 -10.15 7.25 -0.96
C ALA A 40 -10.29 8.39 -1.98
N SER A 41 -9.28 9.25 -2.00
CA SER A 41 -9.10 10.33 -2.96
C SER A 41 -7.66 10.31 -3.47
N ARG A 42 -7.35 11.23 -4.38
CA ARG A 42 -6.01 11.36 -4.94
C ARG A 42 -4.94 11.67 -3.88
N ASP A 43 -5.31 12.44 -2.85
CA ASP A 43 -4.35 13.01 -1.91
C ASP A 43 -4.43 12.37 -0.51
N ALA A 44 -5.52 11.67 -0.19
CA ALA A 44 -5.73 11.04 1.11
C ALA A 44 -6.73 9.88 1.07
N TRP A 45 -6.63 8.99 2.05
CA TRP A 45 -7.58 7.91 2.33
C TRP A 45 -7.54 7.57 3.83
N THR A 46 -8.55 6.83 4.30
CA THR A 46 -8.62 6.26 5.65
C THR A 46 -8.37 4.76 5.58
N ALA A 47 -7.49 4.22 6.42
CA ALA A 47 -7.28 2.77 6.54
C ALA A 47 -7.89 2.26 7.84
N VAL A 48 -8.87 1.36 7.73
CA VAL A 48 -9.46 0.67 8.87
C VAL A 48 -8.57 -0.54 9.20
N LEU A 49 -8.19 -0.67 10.47
CA LEU A 49 -7.29 -1.73 10.91
C LEU A 49 -8.07 -2.85 11.60
N THR A 50 -7.55 -4.07 11.48
CA THR A 50 -8.09 -5.24 12.18
C THR A 50 -7.91 -5.08 13.70
N SER A 51 -8.90 -5.51 14.49
CA SER A 51 -8.84 -5.53 15.97
C SER A 51 -7.94 -6.63 16.54
#